data_AF-A0A2G8S633-F1
#
_entry.id   AF-A0A2G8S633-F1
#
_cell.length_a   1.000
_cell.length_b   1.000
_cell.length_c   1.000
_cell.angle_alpha   90.00
_cell.angle_beta   90.00
_cell.angle_gamma   90.00
#
_symmetry.space_group_name_H-M   'P 1'
#
loop_
_entity.id
_entity.type
_entity.pdbx_description
1 polymer ?
#
loop_
_entity_poly.entity_id
_entity_poly.type
_entity_poly.pdbx_seq_one_letter_code
_entity_poly.pdbx_strand_id
1 'polypeptide(L)'
;MSIARSVCQGKVLTDSMYRFIPRMPQLSEHARELYTGAHGTQRYEGHNDTDGMPHGARPPDLFGRIKTVPELCHRPEHDVESIYWSMVSALLHVRPADENGEPEIRTDFAEAWQALLTHRIPKGNGGYGDPRLLLLFREEADWLKLFIGNMKLLGPLLHDISQHIRPEYALCGEGLLPDHLHEAIQRLILQYLVDHDDVPLHPDYLRPVPQPQRRAVKPSSSLITTQSSAVVTIIKTTVMGSTQAAENPGTGSALGGKCADSLTSKARVAIAPKEMVVNRKRNRSSPAGQRSKRSRKSSGFPQSIEEYCA
;
A
#
# COMPACT_ATOMS: atom_id res chain seq x y z
N MET A 1 7.62 -0.70 1.92
CA MET A 1 6.57 -0.41 0.91
C MET A 1 5.55 0.56 1.46
N SER A 2 5.09 0.37 2.71
CA SER A 2 4.01 1.14 3.32
C SER A 2 4.52 2.15 4.35
N ILE A 3 5.19 3.20 3.89
CA ILE A 3 5.60 4.34 4.73
C ILE A 3 5.12 5.63 4.04
N ALA A 4 4.62 6.59 4.81
CA ALA A 4 4.24 7.91 4.31
C ALA A 4 5.40 8.61 3.61
N ARG A 5 5.11 9.41 2.59
CA ARG A 5 6.16 10.03 1.74
C ARG A 5 7.04 11.00 2.53
N SER A 6 6.45 11.86 3.36
CA SER A 6 7.17 12.83 4.19
C SER A 6 8.11 12.13 5.19
N VAL A 7 7.60 11.13 5.91
CA VAL A 7 8.35 10.29 6.86
C VAL A 7 9.47 9.54 6.15
N CYS A 8 9.19 8.94 4.99
CA CYS A 8 10.19 8.25 4.19
C CYS A 8 11.33 9.18 3.77
N GLN A 9 11.02 10.43 3.41
CA GLN A 9 12.02 11.41 2.99
C GLN A 9 12.67 12.15 4.16
N GLY A 10 12.17 12.00 5.39
CA GLY A 10 12.64 12.73 6.56
C GLY A 10 12.41 14.24 6.46
N LYS A 11 11.42 14.69 5.68
CA LYS A 11 11.06 16.12 5.53
C LYS A 11 9.60 16.33 5.12
N VAL A 12 9.06 17.50 5.46
CA VAL A 12 7.77 17.99 4.94
C VAL A 12 7.86 18.23 3.44
N LEU A 13 6.83 17.82 2.68
CA LEU A 13 6.79 17.94 1.23
C LEU A 13 6.28 19.30 0.78
N THR A 14 7.17 20.15 0.27
CA THR A 14 6.87 21.58 0.02
C THR A 14 6.48 21.93 -1.41
N ASP A 15 6.61 21.02 -2.38
CA ASP A 15 6.28 21.30 -3.79
C ASP A 15 4.80 21.68 -3.95
N SER A 16 4.50 22.57 -4.92
CA SER A 16 3.14 23.06 -5.17
C SER A 16 2.13 21.94 -5.44
N MET A 17 2.59 20.83 -5.99
CA MET A 17 1.77 19.65 -6.27
C MET A 17 1.16 19.00 -5.01
N TYR A 18 1.71 19.24 -3.82
CA TYR A 18 1.21 18.71 -2.54
C TYR A 18 0.36 19.70 -1.76
N ARG A 19 0.10 20.89 -2.32
CA ARG A 19 -0.59 21.98 -1.61
C ARG A 19 -2.08 22.05 -1.90
N PHE A 20 -2.55 21.32 -2.90
CA PHE A 20 -3.96 21.24 -3.21
C PHE A 20 -4.66 20.34 -2.19
N ILE A 21 -5.61 20.89 -1.43
CA ILE A 21 -6.41 20.16 -0.45
C ILE A 21 -7.83 19.99 -1.01
N PRO A 22 -8.29 18.76 -1.27
CA PRO A 22 -9.67 18.52 -1.71
C PRO A 22 -10.70 18.83 -0.61
N ARG A 23 -11.96 18.95 -1.01
CA ARG A 23 -13.11 19.16 -0.11
C ARG A 23 -13.39 17.90 0.71
N MET A 24 -13.90 18.04 1.94
CA MET A 24 -14.36 16.89 2.72
C MET A 24 -15.47 16.12 1.95
N PRO A 25 -15.32 14.80 1.72
CA PRO A 25 -16.32 14.00 1.02
C PRO A 25 -17.68 14.09 1.70
N GLN A 26 -18.72 14.22 0.89
CA GLN A 26 -20.11 14.23 1.35
C GLN A 26 -20.74 12.86 1.11
N LEU A 27 -21.45 12.36 2.12
CA LEU A 27 -22.18 11.11 2.01
C LEU A 27 -23.56 11.36 1.41
N SER A 28 -24.06 10.38 0.65
CA SER A 28 -25.47 10.30 0.27
C SER A 28 -26.35 10.24 1.51
N GLU A 29 -27.65 10.52 1.38
CA GLU A 29 -28.57 10.51 2.53
C GLU A 29 -28.52 9.17 3.28
N HIS A 30 -28.57 8.05 2.55
CA HIS A 30 -28.53 6.73 3.14
C HIS A 30 -27.18 6.42 3.82
N ALA A 31 -26.05 6.73 3.17
CA ALA A 31 -24.73 6.52 3.76
C ALA A 31 -24.52 7.40 5.00
N ARG A 32 -25.04 8.64 4.97
CA ARG A 32 -25.01 9.56 6.11
C ARG A 32 -25.86 9.07 7.28
N GLU A 33 -27.03 8.50 7.03
CA GLU A 33 -27.85 7.88 8.08
C GLU A 33 -27.11 6.72 8.76
N LEU A 34 -26.47 5.84 7.98
CA LEU A 34 -25.66 4.74 8.53
C LEU A 34 -24.49 5.28 9.36
N TYR A 35 -23.76 6.27 8.83
CA TYR A 35 -22.64 6.91 9.53
C TYR A 35 -23.09 7.54 10.85
N THR A 36 -24.10 8.41 10.80
CA THR A 36 -24.57 9.17 11.95
C THR A 36 -25.27 8.29 12.98
N GLY A 37 -25.89 7.18 12.56
CA GLY A 37 -26.40 6.16 13.45
C GLY A 37 -25.30 5.45 14.26
N ALA A 38 -24.13 5.23 13.66
CA ALA A 38 -22.99 4.57 14.31
C ALA A 38 -22.12 5.53 15.14
N HIS A 39 -21.88 6.74 14.63
CA HIS A 39 -20.89 7.68 15.17
C HIS A 39 -21.47 8.99 15.72
N GLY A 40 -22.75 9.27 15.47
CA GLY A 40 -23.43 10.49 15.86
C GLY A 40 -23.28 11.64 14.86
N THR A 41 -24.33 12.45 14.75
CA THR A 41 -24.40 13.64 13.87
C THR A 41 -23.30 14.65 14.16
N GLN A 42 -22.99 14.88 15.44
CA GLN A 42 -21.96 15.84 15.84
C GLN A 42 -20.58 15.51 15.25
N ARG A 43 -20.22 14.22 15.15
CA ARG A 43 -18.94 13.83 14.54
C ARG A 43 -18.92 14.15 13.04
N TYR A 44 -19.99 13.78 12.33
CA TYR A 44 -20.12 14.06 10.89
C TYR A 44 -20.03 15.56 10.60
N GLU A 45 -20.80 16.37 11.34
CA GLU A 45 -20.84 17.82 11.14
C GLU A 45 -19.53 18.50 11.56
N GLY A 46 -18.90 18.05 12.65
CA GLY A 46 -17.64 18.63 13.14
C GLY A 46 -16.44 18.45 12.21
N HIS A 47 -16.55 17.57 11.21
CA HIS A 47 -15.53 17.32 10.20
C HIS A 47 -15.83 17.96 8.84
N ASN A 48 -16.98 18.61 8.69
CA ASN A 48 -17.33 19.26 7.44
C ASN A 48 -16.43 20.46 7.17
N ASP A 49 -16.29 20.80 5.90
CA ASP A 49 -15.70 22.06 5.49
C ASP A 49 -16.41 23.24 6.16
N THR A 50 -15.63 24.23 6.59
CA THR A 50 -16.13 25.40 7.33
C THR A 50 -15.74 26.67 6.58
N ASP A 51 -16.69 27.59 6.37
CA ASP A 51 -16.44 28.89 5.69
C ASP A 51 -15.73 28.77 4.33
N GLY A 52 -16.03 27.70 3.58
CA GLY A 52 -15.37 27.42 2.32
C GLY A 52 -13.91 26.96 2.46
N MET A 53 -13.45 26.63 3.66
CA MET A 53 -12.15 26.02 3.92
C MET A 53 -12.25 24.49 3.90
N PRO A 54 -11.47 23.79 3.06
CA PRO A 54 -11.47 22.34 3.01
C PRO A 54 -10.97 21.76 4.34
N HIS A 55 -11.64 20.73 4.84
CA HIS A 55 -11.32 20.12 6.13
C HIS A 55 -11.22 21.15 7.28
N GLY A 56 -12.00 22.23 7.24
CA GLY A 56 -12.00 23.28 8.26
C GLY A 56 -10.69 24.05 8.43
N ALA A 57 -9.69 23.83 7.57
CA ALA A 57 -8.35 24.37 7.71
C ALA A 57 -8.01 25.28 6.53
N ARG A 58 -7.29 26.36 6.79
CA ARG A 58 -6.81 27.25 5.73
C ARG A 58 -5.80 26.47 4.85
N PRO A 59 -6.06 26.29 3.54
CA PRO A 59 -5.13 25.59 2.68
C PRO A 59 -3.85 26.43 2.49
N PRO A 60 -2.70 25.78 2.26
CA PRO A 60 -1.48 26.49 1.91
C PRO A 60 -1.63 27.27 0.60
N ASP A 61 -0.86 28.35 0.46
CA ASP A 61 -0.80 29.10 -0.79
C ASP A 61 -0.21 28.22 -1.91
N LEU A 62 -1.04 27.96 -2.92
CA LEU A 62 -0.71 27.12 -4.06
C LEU A 62 0.46 27.68 -4.89
N PHE A 63 0.52 29.01 -5.04
CA PHE A 63 1.47 29.69 -5.92
C PHE A 63 2.51 30.51 -5.15
N GLY A 64 2.25 30.81 -3.89
CA GLY A 64 3.18 31.54 -3.03
C GLY A 64 4.40 30.72 -2.61
N ARG A 65 5.38 31.42 -2.06
CA ARG A 65 6.50 30.78 -1.37
C ARG A 65 6.08 30.40 0.05
N ILE A 66 6.38 29.16 0.45
CA ILE A 66 6.26 28.75 1.85
C ILE A 66 7.30 29.56 2.65
N LYS A 67 6.82 30.42 3.56
CA LYS A 67 7.69 31.31 4.35
C LYS A 67 8.45 30.55 5.42
N THR A 68 7.77 29.59 6.04
CA THR A 68 8.28 28.75 7.13
C THR A 68 7.82 27.33 6.87
N VAL A 69 8.77 26.40 6.76
CA VAL A 69 8.48 24.97 6.65
C VAL A 69 8.37 24.43 8.07
N PRO A 70 7.25 23.80 8.46
CA PRO A 70 7.12 23.14 9.75
C PRO A 70 8.21 22.08 9.94
N GLU A 71 8.57 21.83 11.20
CA GLU A 71 9.38 20.66 11.52
C GLU A 71 8.62 19.38 11.18
N LEU A 72 9.33 18.37 10.69
CA LEU A 72 8.72 17.07 10.48
C LEU A 72 8.51 16.39 11.85
N CYS A 73 7.26 16.29 12.27
CA CYS A 73 6.84 15.38 13.33
C CYS A 73 5.91 14.30 12.78
N HIS A 74 5.81 13.17 13.48
CA HIS A 74 4.85 12.13 13.13
C HIS A 74 3.42 12.62 13.41
N ARG A 75 2.49 12.40 12.48
CA ARG A 75 1.10 12.84 12.59
C ARG A 75 0.15 11.75 12.08
N PRO A 76 -1.12 11.71 12.52
CA PRO A 76 -2.03 10.63 12.15
C PRO A 76 -2.25 10.48 10.64
N GLU A 77 -2.14 11.53 9.83
CA GLU A 77 -2.21 11.41 8.38
C GLU A 77 -1.10 10.54 7.77
N HIS A 78 0.06 10.43 8.43
CA HIS A 78 1.14 9.54 8.00
C HIS A 78 0.74 8.06 8.17
N ASP A 79 -0.06 7.75 9.19
CA ASP A 79 -0.62 6.40 9.37
C ASP A 79 -1.63 6.11 8.25
N VAL A 80 -2.51 7.07 7.92
CA VAL A 80 -3.48 6.90 6.82
C VAL A 80 -2.78 6.68 5.49
N GLU A 81 -1.75 7.47 5.17
CA GLU A 81 -0.98 7.28 3.95
C GLU A 81 -0.29 5.90 3.93
N SER A 82 0.28 5.47 5.05
CA SER A 82 0.92 4.14 5.15
C SER A 82 -0.09 3.01 4.94
N ILE A 83 -1.30 3.14 5.52
CA ILE A 83 -2.41 2.20 5.31
C ILE A 83 -2.86 2.20 3.85
N TYR A 84 -2.99 3.38 3.23
CA TYR A 84 -3.35 3.50 1.82
C TYR A 84 -2.38 2.72 0.92
N TRP A 85 -1.06 2.83 1.16
CA TRP A 85 -0.07 2.07 0.37
C TRP A 85 -0.23 0.55 0.53
N SER A 86 -0.52 0.08 1.75
CA SER A 86 -0.84 -1.33 2.00
C SER A 86 -2.12 -1.76 1.29
N MET A 87 -3.16 -0.93 1.34
CA MET A 87 -4.44 -1.17 0.69
C MET A 87 -4.28 -1.27 -0.83
N VAL A 88 -3.60 -0.31 -1.47
CA VAL A 88 -3.33 -0.35 -2.91
C VAL A 88 -2.55 -1.61 -3.29
N SER A 89 -1.50 -1.96 -2.55
CA SER A 89 -0.73 -3.18 -2.82
C SER A 89 -1.59 -4.43 -2.70
N ALA A 90 -2.42 -4.54 -1.66
CA ALA A 90 -3.31 -5.69 -1.47
C ALA A 90 -4.37 -5.78 -2.58
N LEU A 91 -5.07 -4.69 -2.88
CA LEU A 91 -6.13 -4.64 -3.89
C LEU A 91 -5.61 -4.93 -5.30
N LEU A 92 -4.42 -4.44 -5.64
CA LEU A 92 -3.80 -4.75 -6.93
C LEU A 92 -3.45 -6.24 -7.04
N HIS A 93 -3.11 -6.90 -5.93
CA HIS A 93 -2.61 -8.27 -5.93
C HIS A 93 -3.73 -9.32 -5.87
N VAL A 94 -4.90 -9.02 -5.31
CA VAL A 94 -6.00 -9.98 -5.24
C VAL A 94 -6.64 -10.23 -6.60
N ARG A 95 -7.22 -11.42 -6.78
CA ARG A 95 -7.89 -11.84 -8.00
C ARG A 95 -9.40 -11.99 -7.74
N PRO A 96 -10.28 -11.41 -8.57
CA PRO A 96 -11.71 -11.67 -8.47
C PRO A 96 -12.04 -13.12 -8.88
N ALA A 97 -13.05 -13.71 -8.23
CA ALA A 97 -13.37 -15.14 -8.35
C ALA A 97 -13.97 -15.55 -9.70
N ASP A 98 -14.64 -14.61 -10.37
CA ASP A 98 -15.30 -14.79 -11.66
C ASP A 98 -14.35 -14.72 -12.86
N GLU A 99 -13.10 -14.30 -12.65
CA GLU A 99 -12.10 -14.17 -13.70
C GLU A 99 -11.18 -15.39 -13.77
N ASN A 100 -11.01 -15.94 -14.97
CA ASN A 100 -10.10 -17.05 -15.26
C ASN A 100 -8.61 -16.69 -15.14
N GLY A 101 -8.31 -15.50 -14.61
CA GLY A 101 -6.97 -14.99 -14.36
C GLY A 101 -6.44 -14.25 -15.57
N GLU A 102 -5.43 -13.43 -15.36
CA GLU A 102 -4.74 -12.75 -16.45
C GLU A 102 -3.70 -13.70 -17.06
N PRO A 103 -3.86 -14.13 -18.33
CA PRO A 103 -2.90 -15.01 -18.98
C PRO A 103 -1.54 -14.34 -19.17
N GLU A 104 -1.54 -13.01 -19.31
CA GLU A 104 -0.35 -12.17 -19.40
C GLU A 104 -0.50 -10.95 -18.48
N ILE A 105 0.62 -10.54 -17.88
CA ILE A 105 0.65 -9.36 -17.01
C ILE A 105 0.47 -8.12 -17.88
N ARG A 106 -0.59 -7.35 -17.63
CA ARG A 106 -0.86 -6.09 -18.32
C ARG A 106 0.20 -5.03 -17.98
N THR A 107 0.61 -4.25 -18.98
CA THR A 107 1.65 -3.21 -18.83
C THR A 107 1.31 -2.19 -17.75
N ASP A 108 0.09 -1.65 -17.73
CA ASP A 108 -0.33 -0.64 -16.74
C ASP A 108 -0.20 -1.16 -15.29
N PHE A 109 -0.62 -2.41 -15.08
CA PHE A 109 -0.48 -3.09 -13.80
C PHE A 109 0.99 -3.32 -13.45
N ALA A 110 1.80 -3.78 -14.41
CA ALA A 110 3.22 -4.03 -14.18
C ALA A 110 3.96 -2.75 -13.75
N GLU A 111 3.66 -1.62 -14.39
CA GLU A 111 4.22 -0.30 -14.03
C GLU A 111 3.80 0.14 -12.64
N ALA A 112 2.50 0.05 -12.32
CA ALA A 112 1.97 0.36 -11.00
C ALA A 112 2.63 -0.50 -9.91
N TRP A 113 2.76 -1.81 -10.15
CA TRP A 113 3.41 -2.73 -9.24
C TRP A 113 4.90 -2.42 -9.08
N GLN A 114 5.59 -2.10 -10.17
CA GLN A 114 7.00 -1.72 -10.14
C GLN A 114 7.22 -0.42 -9.34
N ALA A 115 6.31 0.54 -9.42
CA ALA A 115 6.37 1.76 -8.62
C ALA A 115 6.30 1.45 -7.11
N LEU A 116 5.46 0.49 -6.70
CA LEU A 116 5.40 0.02 -5.31
C LEU A 116 6.68 -0.73 -4.89
N LEU A 117 7.20 -1.60 -5.74
CA LEU A 117 8.40 -2.43 -5.44
C LEU A 117 9.70 -1.62 -5.38
N THR A 118 9.84 -0.60 -6.22
CA THR A 118 11.06 0.21 -6.31
C THR A 118 11.13 1.31 -5.26
N HIS A 119 10.05 1.52 -4.51
CA HIS A 119 10.04 2.42 -3.38
C HIS A 119 11.07 1.99 -2.33
N ARG A 120 11.88 2.95 -1.88
CA ARG A 120 12.92 2.78 -0.87
C ARG A 120 12.99 3.99 0.05
N ILE A 121 13.54 3.78 1.24
CA ILE A 121 13.94 4.87 2.14
C ILE A 121 15.30 5.40 1.66
N PRO A 122 15.40 6.66 1.21
CA PRO A 122 16.66 7.24 0.76
C PRO A 122 17.69 7.30 1.88
N LYS A 123 18.95 7.02 1.57
CA LYS A 123 20.08 7.27 2.47
C LYS A 123 20.59 8.70 2.23
N GLY A 124 20.11 9.63 3.05
CA GLY A 124 20.51 11.04 3.00
C GLY A 124 19.69 11.91 2.04
N ASN A 125 20.13 13.16 1.89
CA ASN A 125 19.30 14.26 1.37
C ASN A 125 19.32 14.38 -0.17
N GLY A 126 19.73 13.33 -0.88
CA GLY A 126 19.71 13.32 -2.35
C GLY A 126 18.29 13.47 -2.88
N GLY A 127 18.13 14.06 -4.07
CA GLY A 127 16.83 14.29 -4.74
C GLY A 127 16.10 13.00 -5.11
N TYR A 128 15.61 12.27 -4.10
CA TYR A 128 14.86 11.05 -4.25
C TYR A 128 13.42 11.38 -4.66
N GLY A 129 13.07 11.06 -5.90
CA GLY A 129 11.68 11.02 -6.34
C GLY A 129 11.05 9.70 -5.92
N ASP A 130 10.02 9.76 -5.07
CA ASP A 130 9.27 8.57 -4.68
C ASP A 130 8.52 8.02 -5.92
N PRO A 131 8.84 6.81 -6.42
CA PRO A 131 8.22 6.29 -7.64
C PRO A 131 6.70 6.11 -7.49
N ARG A 132 6.20 5.99 -6.26
CA ARG A 132 4.76 5.86 -5.98
C ARG A 132 3.97 7.14 -6.30
N LEU A 133 4.63 8.28 -6.53
CA LEU A 133 3.96 9.47 -7.04
C LEU A 133 3.22 9.20 -8.36
N LEU A 134 3.69 8.25 -9.18
CA LEU A 134 2.97 7.83 -10.39
C LEU A 134 1.56 7.30 -10.10
N LEU A 135 1.27 6.80 -8.90
CA LEU A 135 -0.07 6.31 -8.53
C LEU A 135 -0.97 7.45 -8.03
N LEU A 136 -0.43 8.38 -7.25
CA LEU A 136 -1.21 9.51 -6.70
C LEU A 136 -1.67 10.51 -7.78
N PHE A 137 -0.99 10.52 -8.92
CA PHE A 137 -1.25 11.45 -10.03
C PHE A 137 -1.96 10.78 -11.21
N ARG A 138 -2.39 9.51 -11.06
CA ARG A 138 -3.18 8.84 -12.11
C ARG A 138 -4.58 9.42 -12.17
N GLU A 139 -5.05 9.62 -13.40
CA GLU A 139 -6.44 9.92 -13.69
C GLU A 139 -7.32 8.71 -13.37
N GLU A 140 -8.61 8.95 -13.16
CA GLU A 140 -9.59 7.89 -12.85
C GLU A 140 -9.57 6.76 -13.89
N ALA A 141 -9.53 7.12 -15.18
CA ALA A 141 -9.48 6.16 -16.28
C ALA A 141 -8.25 5.25 -16.25
N ASP A 142 -7.14 5.70 -15.67
CA ASP A 142 -5.93 4.90 -15.52
C ASP A 142 -6.02 3.95 -14.32
N TRP A 143 -6.69 4.35 -13.24
CA TRP A 143 -7.01 3.46 -12.13
C TRP A 143 -7.88 2.29 -12.58
N LEU A 144 -8.89 2.53 -13.42
CA LEU A 144 -9.74 1.48 -14.01
C LEU A 144 -8.91 0.42 -14.76
N LYS A 145 -7.83 0.84 -15.43
CA LYS A 145 -6.96 -0.08 -16.18
C LYS A 145 -6.17 -1.00 -15.26
N LEU A 146 -5.97 -0.68 -13.98
CA LEU A 146 -5.16 -1.53 -13.10
C LEU A 146 -5.89 -2.80 -12.65
N PHE A 147 -7.22 -2.82 -12.76
CA PHE A 147 -8.07 -3.91 -12.29
C PHE A 147 -8.70 -4.71 -13.43
N ILE A 148 -9.20 -5.90 -13.09
CA ILE A 148 -9.89 -6.84 -13.98
C ILE A 148 -11.29 -7.16 -13.44
N GLY A 149 -12.19 -7.62 -14.31
CA GLY A 149 -13.57 -7.95 -13.93
C GLY A 149 -14.26 -6.85 -13.13
N ASN A 150 -15.02 -7.28 -12.11
CA ASN A 150 -15.77 -6.38 -11.23
C ASN A 150 -14.88 -5.56 -10.28
N MET A 151 -13.60 -5.92 -10.10
CA MET A 151 -12.65 -5.11 -9.32
C MET A 151 -12.38 -3.75 -9.97
N LYS A 152 -12.71 -3.55 -11.25
CA LYS A 152 -12.63 -2.24 -11.92
C LYS A 152 -13.46 -1.17 -11.19
N LEU A 153 -14.53 -1.55 -10.50
CA LEU A 153 -15.34 -0.63 -9.72
C LEU A 153 -14.55 0.07 -8.60
N LEU A 154 -13.43 -0.52 -8.15
CA LEU A 154 -12.55 0.12 -7.15
C LEU A 154 -11.67 1.23 -7.74
N GLY A 155 -11.57 1.33 -9.07
CA GLY A 155 -10.74 2.35 -9.73
C GLY A 155 -11.09 3.77 -9.31
N PRO A 156 -12.37 4.21 -9.43
CA PRO A 156 -12.80 5.53 -8.99
C PRO A 156 -12.58 5.76 -7.49
N LEU A 157 -12.89 4.77 -6.64
CA LEU A 157 -12.63 4.87 -5.20
C LEU A 157 -11.15 5.15 -4.90
N LEU A 158 -10.23 4.40 -5.54
CA LEU A 158 -8.80 4.61 -5.31
C LEU A 158 -8.29 5.91 -5.91
N HIS A 159 -8.87 6.39 -7.01
CA HIS A 159 -8.60 7.72 -7.54
C HIS A 159 -8.97 8.80 -6.51
N ASP A 160 -10.18 8.76 -5.97
CA ASP A 160 -10.67 9.72 -4.99
C ASP A 160 -9.84 9.71 -3.70
N ILE A 161 -9.55 8.52 -3.16
CA ILE A 161 -8.67 8.37 -2.00
C ILE A 161 -7.29 8.96 -2.31
N SER A 162 -6.74 8.73 -3.51
CA SER A 162 -5.44 9.29 -3.91
C SER A 162 -5.43 10.81 -3.90
N GLN A 163 -6.52 11.48 -4.26
CA GLN A 163 -6.64 12.94 -4.19
C GLN A 163 -6.54 13.45 -2.75
N HIS A 164 -7.04 12.67 -1.77
CA HIS A 164 -6.94 12.99 -0.35
C HIS A 164 -5.60 12.59 0.28
N ILE A 165 -4.93 11.55 -0.22
CA ILE A 165 -3.60 11.16 0.29
C ILE A 165 -2.49 12.07 -0.23
N ARG A 166 -2.62 12.54 -1.47
CA ARG A 166 -1.63 13.37 -2.16
C ARG A 166 -1.14 14.59 -1.39
N PRO A 167 -1.97 15.38 -0.68
CA PRO A 167 -1.54 16.64 -0.09
C PRO A 167 -0.63 16.47 1.13
N GLU A 168 0.15 17.51 1.43
CA GLU A 168 0.94 17.61 2.65
C GLU A 168 0.17 18.43 3.68
N TYR A 169 -0.56 17.74 4.57
CA TYR A 169 -1.41 18.37 5.59
C TYR A 169 -0.61 19.11 6.65
N ALA A 170 0.71 18.90 6.75
CA ALA A 170 1.59 19.73 7.60
C ALA A 170 1.63 21.20 7.14
N LEU A 171 1.31 21.48 5.87
CA LEU A 171 1.28 22.84 5.34
C LEU A 171 -0.05 23.56 5.56
N CYS A 172 -1.08 22.87 6.04
CA CYS A 172 -2.35 23.52 6.38
C CYS A 172 -2.20 24.44 7.59
N GLY A 173 -2.95 25.54 7.59
CA GLY A 173 -3.05 26.42 8.75
C GLY A 173 -3.86 25.80 9.89
N GLU A 174 -4.18 26.64 10.88
CA GLU A 174 -5.03 26.28 12.00
C GLU A 174 -6.41 25.76 11.55
N GLY A 175 -7.02 24.90 12.40
CA GLY A 175 -8.36 24.36 12.20
C GLY A 175 -8.40 22.90 11.73
N LEU A 176 -7.27 22.33 11.30
CA LEU A 176 -7.21 20.92 10.91
C LEU A 176 -7.31 20.02 12.15
N LEU A 177 -8.33 19.15 12.23
CA LEU A 177 -8.37 18.14 13.29
C LEU A 177 -7.42 16.97 12.95
N PRO A 178 -6.83 16.32 13.97
CA PRO A 178 -5.87 15.22 13.74
C PRO A 178 -6.43 14.06 12.90
N ASP A 179 -7.73 13.77 12.98
CA ASP A 179 -8.39 12.68 12.26
C ASP A 179 -9.12 13.10 10.97
N HIS A 180 -8.91 14.32 10.46
CA HIS A 180 -9.57 14.79 9.24
C HIS A 180 -9.30 13.94 8.00
N LEU A 181 -8.05 13.46 7.81
CA LEU A 181 -7.77 12.57 6.69
C LEU A 181 -8.41 11.19 6.91
N HIS A 182 -8.39 10.67 8.14
CA HIS A 182 -9.06 9.42 8.48
C HIS A 182 -10.55 9.48 8.15
N GLU A 183 -11.21 10.56 8.55
CA GLU A 183 -12.62 10.78 8.30
C GLU A 183 -12.93 10.84 6.80
N ALA A 184 -12.14 11.56 6.01
CA ALA A 184 -12.36 11.66 4.57
C ALA A 184 -12.25 10.30 3.88
N ILE A 185 -11.22 9.52 4.21
CA ILE A 185 -11.06 8.16 3.65
C ILE A 185 -12.19 7.25 4.12
N GLN A 186 -12.61 7.33 5.40
CA GLN A 186 -13.72 6.56 5.92
C GLN A 186 -15.03 6.87 5.19
N ARG A 187 -15.31 8.15 4.88
CA ARG A 187 -16.50 8.53 4.12
C ARG A 187 -16.47 7.97 2.70
N LEU A 188 -15.34 8.05 2.01
CA LEU A 188 -15.20 7.50 0.65
C LEU A 188 -15.43 5.99 0.65
N ILE A 189 -14.84 5.25 1.60
CA ILE A 189 -15.02 3.81 1.72
C ILE A 189 -16.49 3.48 2.07
N LEU A 190 -17.10 4.18 3.01
CA LEU A 190 -18.50 3.95 3.38
C LEU A 190 -19.43 4.21 2.19
N GLN A 191 -19.24 5.33 1.48
CA GLN A 191 -20.03 5.65 0.30
C GLN A 191 -19.91 4.54 -0.74
N TYR A 192 -18.69 4.07 -1.01
CA TYR A 192 -18.45 2.96 -1.93
C TYR A 192 -19.19 1.68 -1.52
N LEU A 193 -19.13 1.30 -0.23
CA LEU A 193 -19.79 0.11 0.30
C LEU A 193 -21.33 0.21 0.26
N VAL A 194 -21.89 1.42 0.27
CA VAL A 194 -23.33 1.64 0.11
C VAL A 194 -23.75 1.52 -1.35
N ASP A 195 -22.90 1.98 -2.26
CA ASP A 195 -23.23 2.07 -3.69
C ASP A 195 -22.96 0.77 -4.47
N HIS A 196 -22.19 -0.16 -3.89
CA HIS A 196 -21.71 -1.35 -4.58
C HIS A 196 -21.94 -2.63 -3.76
N ASP A 197 -22.19 -3.73 -4.47
CA ASP A 197 -22.20 -5.06 -3.90
C ASP A 197 -20.77 -5.58 -3.65
N ASP A 198 -20.65 -6.58 -2.78
CA ASP A 198 -19.39 -7.27 -2.53
C ASP A 198 -18.82 -7.87 -3.83
N VAL A 199 -17.51 -7.71 -4.03
CA VAL A 199 -16.77 -8.37 -5.12
C VAL A 199 -16.15 -9.67 -4.59
N PRO A 200 -16.62 -10.87 -5.02
CA PRO A 200 -16.03 -12.12 -4.57
C PRO A 200 -14.59 -12.25 -5.03
N LEU A 201 -13.68 -12.59 -4.10
CA LEU A 201 -12.27 -12.81 -4.38
C LEU A 201 -11.95 -14.30 -4.44
N HIS A 202 -10.97 -14.68 -5.26
CA HIS A 202 -10.45 -16.03 -5.27
C HIS A 202 -9.57 -16.26 -4.03
N PRO A 203 -9.89 -17.22 -3.15
CA PRO A 203 -9.19 -17.37 -1.87
C PRO A 203 -7.74 -17.85 -2.03
N ASP A 204 -7.48 -18.72 -3.01
CA ASP A 204 -6.19 -19.40 -3.14
C ASP A 204 -5.26 -18.84 -4.23
N TYR A 205 -5.72 -17.86 -5.01
CA TYR A 205 -4.95 -17.33 -6.14
C TYR A 205 -4.85 -15.81 -6.09
N LEU A 206 -3.62 -15.33 -6.19
CA LEU A 206 -3.31 -13.92 -6.39
C LEU A 206 -3.05 -13.67 -7.88
N ARG A 207 -3.13 -12.40 -8.28
CA ARG A 207 -2.72 -11.96 -9.61
C ARG A 207 -1.20 -12.14 -9.76
N PRO A 208 -0.72 -12.56 -10.94
CA PRO A 208 0.70 -12.69 -11.18
C PRO A 208 1.37 -11.31 -11.11
N VAL A 209 2.48 -11.20 -10.37
CA VAL A 209 3.25 -9.97 -10.23
C VAL A 209 4.55 -10.02 -11.02
N PRO A 210 5.02 -8.90 -11.61
CA PRO A 210 6.33 -8.84 -12.24
C PRO A 210 7.41 -9.25 -11.24
N GLN A 211 8.23 -10.23 -11.62
CA GLN A 211 9.41 -10.58 -10.85
C GLN A 211 10.45 -9.47 -11.01
N PRO A 212 11.09 -9.01 -9.92
CA PRO A 212 12.20 -8.07 -10.05
C PRO A 212 13.28 -8.73 -10.89
N GLN A 213 13.56 -8.17 -12.07
CA GLN A 213 14.65 -8.66 -12.91
C GLN A 213 15.95 -8.56 -12.11
N ARG A 214 16.42 -9.70 -11.56
CA ARG A 214 17.78 -9.81 -11.06
C ARG A 214 18.66 -9.54 -12.27
N ARG A 215 19.27 -8.36 -12.35
CA ARG A 215 20.31 -8.09 -13.35
C ARG A 215 21.35 -9.19 -13.18
N ALA A 216 21.38 -10.12 -14.13
CA ALA A 216 22.44 -11.11 -14.21
C ALA A 216 23.73 -10.32 -14.40
N VAL A 217 24.51 -10.18 -13.33
CA VAL A 217 25.88 -9.72 -13.43
C VAL A 217 26.60 -10.81 -14.22
N LYS A 218 26.76 -10.62 -15.52
CA LYS A 218 27.61 -11.48 -16.33
C LYS A 218 29.02 -11.35 -15.74
N PRO A 219 29.69 -12.42 -15.29
CA PRO A 219 31.09 -12.34 -14.93
C PRO A 219 31.86 -11.93 -16.19
N SER A 220 32.51 -10.77 -16.12
CA SER A 220 33.37 -10.26 -17.17
C SER A 220 34.62 -11.16 -17.27
N SER A 221 34.51 -12.21 -18.07
CA SER A 221 35.67 -12.95 -18.59
C SER A 221 36.23 -12.17 -19.78
N SER A 222 37.06 -11.16 -19.51
CA SER A 222 37.98 -10.61 -20.51
C SER A 222 39.38 -11.12 -20.19
N LEU A 223 39.71 -12.28 -20.74
CA LEU A 223 41.10 -12.71 -20.94
C LEU A 223 41.71 -11.78 -22.00
N ILE A 224 42.55 -10.84 -21.57
CA ILE A 224 43.46 -10.14 -22.46
C ILE A 224 44.79 -10.90 -22.41
N THR A 225 45.03 -11.70 -23.44
CA THR A 225 46.35 -12.24 -23.77
C THR A 225 47.06 -11.19 -24.60
N THR A 226 48.14 -10.59 -24.08
CA THR A 226 49.17 -9.95 -24.89
C THR A 226 50.54 -10.38 -24.39
N GLN A 227 51.25 -11.08 -25.27
CA GLN A 227 52.67 -11.38 -25.14
C GLN A 227 53.46 -10.10 -25.47
N SER A 228 54.40 -9.69 -24.60
CA SER A 228 55.74 -9.26 -25.03
C SER A 228 56.69 -9.20 -23.84
N SER A 229 57.94 -9.55 -24.13
CA SER A 229 59.03 -9.89 -23.23
C SER A 229 59.76 -8.67 -22.69
N ALA A 230 59.89 -8.57 -21.36
CA ALA A 230 61.00 -7.86 -20.71
C ALA A 230 61.13 -8.29 -19.23
N VAL A 231 62.17 -9.07 -18.97
CA VAL A 231 62.99 -9.18 -17.74
C VAL A 231 62.32 -9.03 -16.37
N VAL A 232 62.25 -10.20 -15.73
CA VAL A 232 62.19 -10.53 -14.29
C VAL A 232 62.80 -9.47 -13.35
N THR A 233 62.00 -9.04 -12.36
CA THR A 233 62.44 -8.89 -10.96
C THR A 233 61.24 -9.21 -10.06
N ILE A 234 61.22 -10.44 -9.52
CA ILE A 234 60.23 -10.86 -8.52
C ILE A 234 60.82 -10.60 -7.15
N ILE A 235 60.30 -9.61 -6.43
CA ILE A 235 60.48 -9.50 -4.98
C ILE A 235 59.51 -10.50 -4.34
N LYS A 236 60.05 -11.64 -3.89
CA LYS A 236 59.39 -12.54 -2.94
C LYS A 236 59.58 -11.98 -1.53
N THR A 237 58.52 -11.49 -0.89
CA THR A 237 58.44 -11.46 0.57
C THR A 237 57.71 -12.71 1.04
N THR A 238 58.52 -13.66 1.51
CA THR A 238 58.12 -14.82 2.31
C THR A 238 57.76 -14.35 3.71
N VAL A 239 56.60 -14.77 4.23
CA VAL A 239 56.44 -15.04 5.66
C VAL A 239 55.86 -16.44 5.79
N MET A 240 56.75 -17.40 6.10
CA MET A 240 56.43 -18.67 6.76
C MET A 240 56.08 -18.35 8.21
N GLY A 241 55.07 -18.96 8.83
CA GLY A 241 55.10 -20.31 9.41
C GLY A 241 54.48 -20.16 10.81
N SER A 242 53.62 -21.05 11.30
CA SER A 242 54.01 -22.36 11.79
C SER A 242 52.80 -23.29 11.90
N THR A 243 53.03 -24.53 11.46
CA THR A 243 52.27 -25.76 11.66
C THR A 243 52.49 -26.37 13.06
N GLN A 244 51.52 -27.15 13.55
CA GLN A 244 51.63 -28.52 14.12
C GLN A 244 50.25 -29.20 13.90
N ALA A 245 50.10 -30.25 13.06
CA ALA A 245 50.27 -31.71 13.30
C ALA A 245 49.28 -32.24 14.39
N ALA A 246 48.47 -33.30 14.22
CA ALA A 246 48.73 -34.65 13.70
C ALA A 246 47.42 -35.34 13.21
N GLU A 247 47.43 -36.06 12.08
CA GLU A 247 47.37 -37.55 11.91
C GLU A 247 45.95 -38.20 11.81
N ASN A 248 45.52 -38.47 10.56
CA ASN A 248 45.18 -39.78 9.91
C ASN A 248 44.29 -40.86 10.60
N PRO A 249 43.77 -41.89 9.88
CA PRO A 249 42.80 -41.87 8.76
C PRO A 249 41.75 -43.02 8.86
N GLY A 250 40.80 -43.13 7.92
CA GLY A 250 40.08 -44.39 7.67
C GLY A 250 38.89 -44.28 6.70
N THR A 251 39.00 -44.76 5.46
CA THR A 251 38.61 -46.09 4.89
C THR A 251 37.13 -46.30 4.54
N GLY A 252 36.89 -46.77 3.29
CA GLY A 252 35.66 -47.44 2.80
C GLY A 252 34.85 -46.57 1.81
N SER A 253 34.84 -46.78 0.48
CA SER A 253 34.41 -47.96 -0.30
C SER A 253 32.96 -48.36 0.05
N ALA A 254 32.00 -48.63 -0.83
CA ALA A 254 31.91 -48.77 -2.28
C ALA A 254 30.42 -49.10 -2.60
N LEU A 255 30.01 -48.91 -3.87
CA LEU A 255 28.92 -49.64 -4.58
C LEU A 255 27.49 -49.47 -4.02
N GLY A 256 26.46 -49.16 -4.80
CA GLY A 256 26.10 -49.68 -6.11
C GLY A 256 24.63 -50.15 -6.02
N GLY A 257 23.86 -50.06 -7.11
CA GLY A 257 22.56 -50.73 -7.19
C GLY A 257 21.45 -49.90 -7.83
N LYS A 258 21.29 -50.11 -9.14
CA LYS A 258 20.10 -49.76 -9.93
C LYS A 258 18.97 -50.76 -9.66
N CYS A 259 17.72 -50.31 -9.79
CA CYS A 259 16.55 -51.01 -10.39
C CYS A 259 15.33 -50.06 -10.17
N ALA A 260 14.75 -49.41 -11.17
CA ALA A 260 13.98 -49.90 -12.32
C ALA A 260 12.61 -50.50 -11.95
N ASP A 261 11.61 -49.97 -12.67
CA ASP A 261 10.25 -50.47 -12.92
C ASP A 261 9.21 -50.28 -11.80
N SER A 262 7.92 -50.07 -12.06
CA SER A 262 7.07 -49.65 -13.19
C SER A 262 5.63 -49.80 -12.66
N LEU A 263 4.63 -49.29 -13.40
CA LEU A 263 3.19 -49.59 -13.25
C LEU A 263 2.49 -48.90 -12.05
N THR A 264 1.26 -48.40 -12.09
CA THR A 264 0.19 -48.31 -13.09
C THR A 264 -0.92 -47.47 -12.44
N SER A 265 -1.64 -46.72 -13.27
CA SER A 265 -3.06 -46.35 -13.20
C SER A 265 -3.82 -46.35 -11.85
N LYS A 266 -4.52 -45.23 -11.58
CA LYS A 266 -5.97 -45.26 -11.31
C LYS A 266 -6.59 -43.86 -11.34
N ALA A 267 -7.58 -43.71 -12.22
CA ALA A 267 -8.57 -42.65 -12.19
C ALA A 267 -9.55 -42.86 -11.02
N ARG A 268 -10.03 -41.77 -10.41
CA ARG A 268 -11.33 -41.66 -9.71
C ARG A 268 -11.71 -40.17 -9.64
N VAL A 269 -12.74 -39.79 -10.39
CA VAL A 269 -14.13 -39.54 -9.94
C VAL A 269 -14.28 -38.18 -9.24
N ALA A 270 -14.96 -37.29 -9.96
CA ALA A 270 -15.46 -36.01 -9.51
C ALA A 270 -16.57 -36.18 -8.45
N ILE A 271 -16.55 -35.32 -7.44
CA ILE A 271 -17.69 -35.06 -6.55
C ILE A 271 -17.81 -33.54 -6.44
N ALA A 272 -18.89 -33.00 -7.02
CA ALA A 272 -19.32 -31.63 -6.84
C ALA A 272 -19.96 -31.46 -5.44
N PRO A 273 -19.73 -30.34 -4.74
CA PRO A 273 -20.59 -29.94 -3.64
C PRO A 273 -21.73 -29.02 -4.11
N LYS A 274 -22.89 -29.31 -3.53
CA LYS A 274 -24.22 -28.75 -3.78
C LYS A 274 -24.30 -27.24 -3.49
N GLU A 275 -25.08 -26.57 -4.33
CA GLU A 275 -25.64 -25.24 -4.09
C GLU A 275 -26.41 -25.20 -2.76
N MET A 276 -26.08 -24.21 -1.93
CA MET A 276 -26.86 -23.83 -0.75
C MET A 276 -27.71 -22.61 -1.11
N VAL A 277 -28.97 -22.87 -1.46
CA VAL A 277 -30.00 -21.85 -1.66
C VAL A 277 -30.38 -21.26 -0.30
N VAL A 278 -29.94 -20.04 -0.01
CA VAL A 278 -30.40 -19.28 1.16
C VAL A 278 -31.59 -18.42 0.75
N ASN A 279 -32.77 -18.86 1.16
CA ASN A 279 -34.06 -18.20 0.96
C ASN A 279 -34.20 -17.06 1.98
N ARG A 280 -34.04 -15.79 1.55
CA ARG A 280 -34.17 -14.62 2.44
C ARG A 280 -35.63 -14.18 2.52
N LYS A 281 -36.38 -14.73 3.50
CA LYS A 281 -37.78 -14.38 3.75
C LYS A 281 -37.87 -13.07 4.56
N ARG A 282 -38.38 -12.02 3.91
CA ARG A 282 -38.85 -10.77 4.55
C ARG A 282 -39.93 -11.09 5.60
N ASN A 283 -39.89 -10.43 6.76
CA ASN A 283 -41.10 -10.09 7.49
C ASN A 283 -40.95 -8.81 8.34
N ARG A 284 -42.07 -8.10 8.39
CA ARG A 284 -42.27 -6.72 8.88
C ARG A 284 -42.53 -6.64 10.40
N SER A 285 -42.10 -5.50 10.95
CA SER A 285 -42.77 -4.61 11.92
C SER A 285 -43.23 -5.06 13.33
N SER A 286 -42.57 -4.44 14.34
CA SER A 286 -43.13 -3.69 15.50
C SER A 286 -43.61 -4.45 16.76
N PRO A 287 -43.72 -3.80 17.98
CA PRO A 287 -43.07 -2.59 18.53
C PRO A 287 -42.57 -2.69 20.01
N ALA A 288 -41.90 -1.61 20.46
CA ALA A 288 -41.82 -1.04 21.83
C ALA A 288 -41.14 -1.80 23.00
N GLY A 289 -40.16 -1.16 23.64
CA GLY A 289 -39.71 -1.55 24.99
C GLY A 289 -38.41 -0.91 25.52
N GLN A 290 -38.56 0.19 26.26
CA GLN A 290 -37.79 0.60 27.47
C GLN A 290 -36.25 0.89 27.41
N ARG A 291 -35.95 2.19 27.34
CA ARG A 291 -35.31 3.00 28.42
C ARG A 291 -34.21 2.33 29.28
N SER A 292 -32.94 2.72 29.06
CA SER A 292 -31.96 2.83 30.15
C SER A 292 -30.97 3.98 29.88
N LYS A 293 -30.91 4.90 30.84
CA LYS A 293 -30.04 6.09 30.84
C LYS A 293 -28.67 5.69 31.40
N ARG A 294 -27.60 5.87 30.64
CA ARG A 294 -26.26 6.04 31.22
C ARG A 294 -25.52 7.15 30.49
N SER A 295 -25.71 8.35 31.02
CA SER A 295 -24.93 9.56 30.73
C SER A 295 -23.49 9.32 31.19
N ARG A 296 -22.54 9.30 30.25
CA ARG A 296 -21.14 9.64 30.51
C ARG A 296 -20.85 10.91 29.72
N LYS A 297 -20.71 12.02 30.46
CA LYS A 297 -20.11 13.24 29.97
C LYS A 297 -18.63 12.96 29.71
N SER A 298 -18.20 12.99 28.45
CA SER A 298 -16.81 13.21 28.07
C SER A 298 -16.76 14.46 27.21
N SER A 299 -16.78 15.62 27.87
CA SER A 299 -16.35 16.87 27.27
C SER A 299 -14.82 16.88 27.27
N GLY A 300 -14.22 16.24 26.26
CA GLY A 300 -12.83 16.44 25.90
C GLY A 300 -12.81 17.32 24.64
N PHE A 301 -12.28 18.52 24.75
CA PHE A 301 -11.91 19.33 23.59
C PHE A 301 -10.87 18.57 22.75
N PRO A 302 -10.84 18.73 21.42
CA PRO A 302 -9.78 18.15 20.61
C PRO A 302 -8.43 18.80 20.97
N GLN A 303 -7.45 17.96 21.30
CA GLN A 303 -6.06 18.38 21.50
C GLN A 303 -5.54 18.96 20.18
N SER A 304 -4.93 20.15 20.25
CA SER A 304 -4.36 20.80 19.08
C SER A 304 -3.17 19.98 18.55
N ILE A 305 -2.87 20.14 17.26
CA ILE A 305 -1.75 19.47 16.57
C ILE A 305 -0.40 19.73 17.26
N GLU A 306 -0.28 20.85 17.98
CA GLU A 306 0.95 21.26 18.66
C GLU A 306 1.38 20.31 19.78
N GLU A 307 0.45 19.60 20.45
CA GLU A 307 0.79 18.66 21.53
C GLU A 307 1.47 17.36 21.04
N TYR A 308 1.38 17.02 19.75
CA TYR A 308 2.01 15.81 19.20
C TYR A 308 3.47 15.99 18.79
N CYS A 309 3.96 17.24 18.76
CA CYS A 309 5.31 17.58 18.28
C CYS A 309 6.21 18.15 19.39
N ALA A 310 5.79 18.08 20.66
CA ALA A 310 6.52 18.51 21.85
C ALA A 310 7.19 17.35 22.60
#